data_AF-A0A7W2AJ58-F1
#
_entry.id   AF-A0A7W2AJ58-F1
#
_cell.length_a   1.000
_cell.length_b   1.000
_cell.length_c   1.000
_cell.angle_alpha   90.00
_cell.angle_beta   90.00
_cell.angle_gamma   90.00
#
_symmetry.space_group_name_H-M   'P 1'
#
loop_
_entity.id
_entity.type
_entity.pdbx_description
1 polymer ?
#
loop_
_entity_poly.entity_id
_entity_poly.type
_entity_poly.pdbx_seq_one_letter_code
_entity_poly.pdbx_strand_id
1 'polypeptide(L)'
;MDLGTRLKALRNKAKLSQKDLAEKLGINRVTYSQYEVNRREPDIDTLQKIADFYEISLDYLAGRTDHQTSKKESKDIDRTQDMLNAIESGDLKKLIEIMKELDELYYVENDEKYIVEGDKKDAIIKLLKDLLPVVAENADKKEKGLQKKISEEEN
;
A
#
# COMPACT_ATOMS: atom_id res chain seq x y z
N MET A 1 -9.88 -17.16 10.15
CA MET A 1 -9.32 -16.89 11.49
C MET A 1 -10.20 -15.84 12.17
N ASP A 2 -10.64 -16.07 13.42
CA ASP A 2 -11.45 -15.09 14.16
C ASP A 2 -10.62 -13.93 14.73
N LEU A 3 -11.30 -12.86 15.18
CA LEU A 3 -10.67 -11.64 15.69
C LEU A 3 -9.73 -11.92 16.87
N GLY A 4 -10.19 -12.65 17.89
CA GLY A 4 -9.38 -12.95 19.08
C GLY A 4 -8.08 -13.67 18.73
N THR A 5 -8.14 -14.64 17.81
CA THR A 5 -6.96 -15.35 17.32
C THR A 5 -6.01 -14.41 16.58
N ARG A 6 -6.52 -13.49 15.75
CA ARG A 6 -5.70 -12.47 15.06
C ARG A 6 -5.03 -11.53 16.06
N LEU A 7 -5.76 -11.04 17.06
CA LEU A 7 -5.20 -10.16 18.11
C LEU A 7 -4.07 -10.85 18.87
N LYS A 8 -4.27 -12.11 19.26
CA LYS A 8 -3.25 -12.92 19.92
C LYS A 8 -2.01 -13.12 19.05
N ALA A 9 -2.21 -13.39 17.75
CA ALA A 9 -1.11 -13.53 16.80
C ALA A 9 -0.31 -12.23 16.63
N LEU A 10 -0.99 -11.08 16.47
CA LEU A 10 -0.36 -9.77 16.38
C LEU A 10 0.45 -9.42 17.65
N ARG A 11 -0.14 -9.65 18.83
CA ARG A 11 0.56 -9.43 20.10
C ARG A 11 1.82 -10.28 20.24
N ASN A 12 1.71 -11.57 19.90
CA ASN A 12 2.84 -12.49 19.96
C ASN A 12 3.93 -12.10 18.96
N LYS A 13 3.57 -11.69 17.73
CA LYS A 13 4.51 -11.18 16.70
C LYS A 13 5.26 -9.93 17.20
N ALA A 14 4.58 -9.05 17.93
CA ALA A 14 5.17 -7.89 18.58
C ALA A 14 5.93 -8.18 19.89
N LYS A 15 5.98 -9.45 20.33
CA LYS A 15 6.65 -9.89 21.57
C LYS A 15 6.16 -9.16 22.84
N LEU A 16 4.88 -8.80 22.89
CA LEU A 16 4.27 -8.10 24.03
C LEU A 16 3.50 -9.07 24.93
N SER A 17 3.47 -8.81 26.24
CA SER A 17 2.49 -9.45 27.12
C SER A 17 1.12 -8.81 26.95
N GLN A 18 0.05 -9.49 27.40
CA GLN A 18 -1.30 -8.90 27.42
C GLN A 18 -1.35 -7.62 28.26
N LYS A 19 -0.49 -7.52 29.29
CA LYS A 19 -0.39 -6.33 30.13
C LYS A 19 0.23 -5.17 29.36
N ASP A 20 1.37 -5.40 28.72
CA ASP A 20 2.10 -4.34 28.01
C ASP A 20 1.26 -3.75 26.87
N LEU A 21 0.55 -4.61 26.14
CA LEU A 21 -0.30 -4.16 25.05
C LEU A 21 -1.55 -3.41 25.55
N ALA A 22 -2.17 -3.88 26.64
CA ALA A 22 -3.29 -3.17 27.24
C ALA A 22 -2.89 -1.77 27.73
N GLU A 23 -1.69 -1.65 28.33
CA GLU A 23 -1.12 -0.36 28.73
C GLU A 23 -0.89 0.56 27.52
N LYS A 24 -0.30 0.04 26.43
CA LYS A 24 -0.09 0.79 25.18
C LYS A 24 -1.40 1.25 24.52
N LEU A 25 -2.46 0.45 24.61
CA LEU A 25 -3.79 0.78 24.08
C LEU A 25 -4.64 1.65 25.03
N GLY A 26 -4.18 1.86 26.26
CA GLY A 26 -4.91 2.60 27.29
C GLY A 26 -6.19 1.90 27.75
N ILE A 27 -6.19 0.56 27.81
CA ILE A 27 -7.34 -0.25 28.24
C ILE A 27 -6.96 -1.20 29.38
N ASN A 28 -7.96 -1.77 30.04
CA ASN A 28 -7.72 -2.74 31.11
C ASN A 28 -7.19 -4.09 30.54
N ARG A 29 -6.15 -4.66 31.17
CA ARG A 29 -5.57 -5.97 30.80
C ARG A 29 -6.62 -7.08 30.68
N VAL A 30 -7.55 -7.19 31.64
CA VAL A 30 -8.61 -8.22 31.64
C VAL A 30 -9.51 -8.05 30.41
N THR A 31 -9.81 -6.80 30.05
CA THR A 31 -10.60 -6.49 28.85
C THR A 31 -9.87 -6.93 27.59
N TYR A 32 -8.58 -6.61 27.44
CA TYR A 32 -7.79 -7.11 26.30
C TYR A 32 -7.71 -8.65 26.26
N SER A 33 -7.50 -9.29 27.41
CA SER A 33 -7.48 -10.76 27.49
C SER A 33 -8.81 -11.39 27.06
N GLN A 34 -9.95 -10.74 27.33
CA GLN A 34 -11.26 -11.22 26.89
C GLN A 34 -11.44 -11.10 25.37
N TYR A 35 -10.82 -10.09 24.74
CA TYR A 35 -10.82 -9.96 23.28
C TYR A 35 -10.08 -11.14 22.63
N GLU A 36 -8.89 -11.52 23.12
CA GLU A 36 -8.10 -12.62 22.54
C GLU A 36 -8.79 -13.99 22.58
N VAL A 37 -9.75 -14.18 23.49
CA VAL A 37 -10.51 -15.43 23.63
C VAL A 37 -11.96 -15.30 23.15
N ASN A 38 -12.28 -14.23 22.41
CA ASN A 38 -13.61 -13.94 21.86
C ASN A 38 -14.73 -13.93 22.93
N ARG A 39 -14.39 -13.58 24.19
CA ARG A 39 -15.38 -13.43 25.29
C ARG A 39 -16.01 -12.05 25.33
N ARG A 40 -15.37 -11.08 24.69
CA ARG A 40 -15.84 -9.71 24.54
C ARG A 40 -15.39 -9.20 23.17
N GLU A 41 -16.16 -8.32 22.59
CA GLU A 41 -15.79 -7.63 21.36
C GLU A 41 -15.27 -6.21 21.69
N PRO A 42 -14.19 -5.75 21.03
CA PRO A 42 -13.76 -4.36 21.15
C PRO A 42 -14.75 -3.43 20.45
N ASP A 43 -14.95 -2.24 21.00
CA ASP A 43 -15.68 -1.18 20.31
C ASP A 43 -14.88 -0.61 19.13
N ILE A 44 -15.53 0.25 18.34
CA ILE A 44 -14.92 0.84 17.14
C ILE A 44 -13.66 1.65 17.48
N ASP A 45 -13.67 2.39 18.59
CA ASP A 45 -12.53 3.20 19.03
C ASP A 45 -11.33 2.31 19.41
N THR A 46 -11.59 1.19 20.09
CA THR A 46 -10.56 0.22 20.44
C THR A 46 -10.04 -0.49 19.19
N LEU A 47 -10.90 -0.86 18.25
CA LEU A 47 -10.49 -1.43 16.96
C LEU A 47 -9.60 -0.47 16.18
N GLN A 48 -9.94 0.82 16.14
CA GLN A 48 -9.12 1.85 15.50
C GLN A 48 -7.75 1.98 16.18
N LYS A 49 -7.70 2.03 17.52
CA LYS A 49 -6.42 2.07 18.26
C LYS A 49 -5.55 0.85 17.98
N ILE A 50 -6.15 -0.34 17.90
CA ILE A 50 -5.41 -1.58 17.57
C ILE A 50 -4.88 -1.50 16.13
N ALA A 51 -5.72 -1.08 15.19
CA ALA A 51 -5.34 -0.91 13.79
C ALA A 51 -4.18 0.08 13.64
N ASP A 52 -4.26 1.23 14.30
CA ASP A 52 -3.21 2.25 14.30
C ASP A 52 -1.92 1.76 14.95
N PHE A 53 -2.02 1.08 16.10
CA PHE A 53 -0.86 0.55 16.82
C PHE A 53 -0.05 -0.45 15.98
N TYR A 54 -0.72 -1.29 15.19
CA TYR A 54 -0.09 -2.26 14.31
C TYR A 54 0.10 -1.75 12.87
N GLU A 55 -0.30 -0.52 12.59
CA GLU A 55 -0.36 0.11 11.26
C GLU A 55 -1.14 -0.70 10.21
N ILE A 56 -2.14 -1.49 10.61
CA ILE A 56 -2.95 -2.38 9.74
C ILE A 56 -4.33 -1.80 9.42
N SER A 57 -5.02 -2.38 8.43
CA SER A 57 -6.41 -2.05 8.11
C SER A 57 -7.44 -2.63 9.09
N LEU A 58 -8.59 -1.95 9.24
CA LEU A 58 -9.74 -2.50 9.96
C LEU A 58 -10.32 -3.75 9.27
N ASP A 59 -10.18 -3.85 7.94
CA ASP A 59 -10.65 -5.01 7.17
C ASP A 59 -9.89 -6.29 7.54
N TYR A 60 -8.59 -6.20 7.85
CA TYR A 60 -7.83 -7.32 8.38
C TYR A 60 -8.36 -7.75 9.76
N LEU A 61 -8.62 -6.79 10.66
CA LEU A 61 -9.17 -7.10 11.99
C LEU A 61 -10.58 -7.71 11.89
N ALA A 62 -11.41 -7.18 11.00
CA ALA A 62 -12.76 -7.69 10.71
C ALA A 62 -12.76 -9.03 9.96
N GLY A 63 -11.59 -9.54 9.54
CA GLY A 63 -11.45 -10.81 8.84
C GLY A 63 -11.97 -10.80 7.40
N ARG A 64 -12.12 -9.63 6.78
CA ARG A 64 -12.46 -9.48 5.35
C ARG A 64 -11.29 -9.78 4.43
N THR A 65 -10.07 -9.69 4.96
CA THR A 65 -8.82 -10.02 4.27
C THR A 65 -7.83 -10.68 5.22
N ASP A 66 -6.98 -11.54 4.68
CA ASP A 66 -5.83 -12.11 5.40
C ASP A 66 -4.53 -11.31 5.21
N HIS A 67 -4.53 -10.32 4.31
CA HIS A 67 -3.40 -9.42 4.16
C HIS A 67 -3.42 -8.38 5.28
N GLN A 68 -2.31 -8.29 6.03
CA GLN A 68 -2.02 -7.20 6.97
C GLN A 68 -1.69 -5.92 6.20
N THR A 69 -2.61 -5.48 5.32
CA THR A 69 -2.43 -4.28 4.50
C THR A 69 -2.22 -3.11 5.43
N SER A 70 -1.08 -2.44 5.28
CA SER A 70 -0.81 -1.29 6.11
C SER A 70 -1.63 -0.09 5.65
N LYS A 71 -1.94 0.85 6.55
CA LYS A 71 -2.57 2.13 6.15
C LYS A 71 -1.71 2.88 5.11
N LYS A 72 -0.38 2.68 5.13
CA LYS A 72 0.53 3.19 4.11
C LYS A 72 0.34 2.49 2.76
N GLU A 73 0.32 1.16 2.73
CA GLU A 73 0.11 0.39 1.50
C GLU A 73 -1.20 0.73 0.80
N SER A 74 -2.29 0.97 1.53
CA SER A 74 -3.55 1.40 0.91
C SER A 74 -3.45 2.76 0.21
N LYS A 75 -2.72 3.71 0.81
CA LYS A 75 -2.45 5.02 0.18
C LYS A 75 -1.50 4.90 -1.00
N ASP A 76 -0.51 4.01 -0.93
CA ASP A 76 0.46 3.80 -2.01
C ASP A 76 -0.18 3.11 -3.23
N ILE A 77 -1.17 2.22 -3.02
CA ILE A 77 -2.00 1.64 -4.08
C ILE A 77 -2.87 2.71 -4.75
N ASP A 78 -3.57 3.54 -3.98
CA ASP A 78 -4.39 4.65 -4.51
C ASP A 78 -3.52 5.65 -5.30
N ARG A 79 -2.33 5.97 -4.79
CA ARG A 79 -1.33 6.82 -5.48
C ARG A 79 -0.82 6.20 -6.77
N THR A 80 -0.65 4.89 -6.81
CA THR A 80 -0.22 4.18 -8.02
C THR A 80 -1.29 4.32 -9.12
N GLN A 81 -2.56 4.17 -8.77
CA GLN A 81 -3.66 4.35 -9.71
C GLN A 81 -3.77 5.82 -10.18
N ASP A 82 -3.62 6.78 -9.26
CA ASP A 82 -3.61 8.20 -9.61
C ASP A 82 -2.43 8.59 -10.51
N MET A 83 -1.26 7.98 -10.29
CA MET A 83 -0.06 8.18 -11.10
C MET A 83 -0.26 7.58 -12.50
N LEU A 84 -0.84 6.38 -12.62
CA LEU A 84 -1.20 5.79 -13.91
C LEU A 84 -2.16 6.68 -14.69
N ASN A 85 -3.23 7.16 -14.05
CA ASN A 85 -4.20 8.05 -14.67
C ASN A 85 -3.55 9.38 -15.13
N ALA A 86 -2.62 9.93 -14.34
CA ALA A 86 -1.87 11.14 -14.71
C ALA A 86 -0.93 10.89 -15.90
N ILE A 87 -0.29 9.71 -15.99
CA ILE A 87 0.53 9.31 -17.14
C ILE A 87 -0.34 9.17 -18.38
N GLU A 88 -1.46 8.45 -18.30
CA GLU A 88 -2.37 8.21 -19.43
C GLU A 88 -2.98 9.50 -19.99
N SER A 89 -3.29 10.45 -19.11
CA SER A 89 -3.84 11.76 -19.51
C SER A 89 -2.77 12.78 -19.89
N GLY A 90 -1.49 12.51 -19.63
CA GLY A 90 -0.40 13.47 -19.84
C GLY A 90 -0.39 14.63 -18.84
N ASP A 91 -1.05 14.51 -17.69
CA ASP A 91 -1.09 15.54 -16.64
C ASP A 91 0.21 15.55 -15.82
N LEU A 92 1.23 16.18 -16.39
CA LEU A 92 2.56 16.31 -15.77
C LEU A 92 2.53 17.08 -14.44
N LYS A 93 1.56 17.98 -14.22
CA LYS A 93 1.48 18.74 -12.96
C LYS A 93 1.02 17.82 -11.83
N LYS A 94 -0.06 17.07 -12.05
CA LYS A 94 -0.56 16.07 -11.09
C LYS A 94 0.50 15.02 -10.80
N LEU A 95 1.22 14.55 -11.83
CA LEU A 95 2.33 13.61 -11.67
C LEU A 95 3.42 14.17 -10.71
N ILE A 96 3.84 15.42 -10.92
CA ILE A 96 4.87 16.07 -10.08
C ILE A 96 4.38 16.24 -8.64
N GLU A 97 3.10 16.58 -8.42
CA GLU A 97 2.52 16.68 -7.07
C GLU A 97 2.53 15.33 -6.35
N ILE A 98 2.08 14.25 -7.01
CA ILE A 98 2.12 12.90 -6.45
C ILE A 98 3.56 12.49 -6.11
N MET A 99 4.50 12.75 -7.01
CA MET A 99 5.92 12.42 -6.81
C MET A 99 6.58 13.21 -5.66
N LYS A 100 6.11 14.42 -5.36
CA LYS A 100 6.63 15.24 -4.25
C LYS A 100 6.22 14.72 -2.88
N GLU A 101 5.12 13.97 -2.78
CA GLU A 101 4.64 13.38 -1.53
C GLU A 101 5.29 12.02 -1.19
N LEU A 102 6.17 11.50 -2.06
CA LEU A 102 6.86 10.24 -1.82
C LEU A 102 8.05 10.45 -0.88
N ASP A 103 7.84 10.09 0.39
CA ASP A 103 8.83 10.22 1.46
C ASP A 103 10.02 9.24 1.34
N GLU A 104 9.97 8.18 0.54
CA GLU A 104 11.07 7.22 0.33
C GLU A 104 10.88 6.45 -1.00
N LEU A 105 11.89 6.44 -1.86
CA LEU A 105 11.90 5.57 -3.04
C LEU A 105 12.56 4.26 -2.68
N TYR A 106 11.90 3.16 -3.03
CA TYR A 106 12.44 1.82 -2.86
C TYR A 106 12.08 0.96 -4.06
N TYR A 107 12.88 -0.07 -4.30
CA TYR A 107 12.52 -1.16 -5.20
C TYR A 107 12.48 -2.47 -4.42
N VAL A 108 11.72 -3.43 -4.94
CA VAL A 108 11.64 -4.78 -4.39
C VAL A 108 12.36 -5.72 -5.35
N GLU A 109 13.35 -6.44 -4.83
CA GLU A 109 14.07 -7.49 -5.56
C GLU A 109 14.18 -8.71 -4.64
N ASN A 110 13.80 -9.89 -5.12
CA ASN A 110 13.79 -11.14 -4.33
C ASN A 110 13.07 -11.01 -2.97
N ASP A 111 11.90 -10.36 -2.95
CA ASP A 111 11.08 -10.07 -1.76
C ASP A 111 11.75 -9.18 -0.70
N GLU A 112 12.91 -8.59 -1.01
CA GLU A 112 13.61 -7.65 -0.15
C GLU A 112 13.45 -6.20 -0.65
N LYS A 113 13.27 -5.27 0.30
CA LYS A 113 13.06 -3.84 0.05
C LYS A 113 14.40 -3.10 0.09
N TYR A 114 14.77 -2.46 -1.01
CA TYR A 114 16.01 -1.69 -1.15
C TYR A 114 15.68 -0.20 -1.26
N ILE A 115 16.23 0.61 -0.35
CA ILE A 115 16.05 2.07 -0.38
C ILE A 115 17.01 2.67 -1.41
N VAL A 116 16.49 3.52 -2.29
CA VAL A 116 17.32 4.26 -3.24
C VAL A 116 18.00 5.42 -2.51
N GLU A 117 19.31 5.30 -2.29
CA GLU A 117 20.14 6.36 -1.69
C GLU A 117 20.44 7.47 -2.72
N GLY A 118 20.31 8.74 -2.32
CA GLY A 118 20.66 9.92 -3.16
C GLY A 118 19.55 11.00 -3.21
N ASP A 119 19.74 12.02 -4.06
CA ASP A 119 18.69 13.00 -4.34
C ASP A 119 17.55 12.31 -5.10
N LYS A 120 16.43 12.09 -4.41
CA LYS A 120 15.23 11.44 -4.96
C LYS A 120 14.78 12.07 -6.27
N LYS A 121 14.97 13.38 -6.43
CA LYS A 121 14.60 14.10 -7.64
C LYS A 121 15.42 13.61 -8.84
N ASP A 122 16.71 13.34 -8.63
CA ASP A 122 17.60 12.84 -9.68
C ASP A 122 17.30 11.38 -10.02
N ALA A 123 16.95 10.55 -9.03
CA ALA A 123 16.52 9.17 -9.27
C ALA A 123 15.23 9.10 -10.10
N ILE A 124 14.24 9.95 -9.77
CA ILE A 124 12.98 10.07 -10.54
C ILE A 124 13.25 10.59 -11.94
N ILE A 125 14.05 11.65 -12.09
CA ILE A 125 14.40 12.22 -13.40
C ILE A 125 15.10 11.17 -14.26
N LYS A 126 16.00 10.37 -13.67
CA LYS A 126 16.67 9.28 -14.38
C LYS A 126 15.70 8.20 -14.82
N LEU A 127 14.83 7.71 -13.92
CA LEU A 127 13.81 6.71 -14.24
C LEU A 127 12.88 7.19 -15.35
N LEU A 128 12.43 8.45 -15.30
CA LEU A 128 11.59 9.05 -16.35
C LEU A 128 12.34 9.11 -17.69
N LYS A 129 13.62 9.48 -17.69
CA LYS A 129 14.47 9.47 -18.91
C LYS A 129 14.65 8.08 -19.48
N ASP A 130 14.75 7.06 -18.64
CA ASP A 130 14.94 5.66 -19.07
C ASP A 130 13.61 5.05 -19.58
N LEU A 131 12.46 5.45 -19.03
CA LEU A 131 11.13 4.98 -19.45
C LEU A 131 10.57 5.70 -20.68
N LEU A 132 10.86 7.00 -20.86
CA LEU A 132 10.37 7.81 -21.98
C LEU A 132 10.57 7.15 -23.37
N PRO A 133 11.77 6.63 -23.70
CA PRO A 133 12.01 5.94 -24.98
C PRO A 133 11.16 4.69 -25.15
N VAL A 134 11.01 3.90 -24.08
CA VAL A 134 10.23 2.65 -24.10
C VAL A 134 8.75 2.93 -24.32
N VAL A 135 8.22 3.97 -23.67
CA VAL A 135 6.82 4.40 -23.84
C VAL A 135 6.60 4.94 -25.26
N ALA A 136 7.52 5.75 -25.78
CA ALA A 136 7.44 6.29 -27.14
C ALA A 136 7.45 5.18 -28.21
N GLU A 137 8.36 4.20 -28.08
CA GLU A 137 8.44 3.07 -29.02
C GLU A 137 7.16 2.21 -29.02
N ASN A 138 6.55 2.02 -27.84
CA ASN A 138 5.31 1.26 -27.71
C ASN A 138 4.10 2.03 -28.26
N ALA A 139 4.05 3.36 -28.11
CA ALA A 139 3.02 4.20 -28.71
C ALA A 139 3.07 4.14 -30.25
N ASP A 140 4.26 4.28 -30.83
CA ASP A 140 4.48 4.19 -32.29
C ASP A 140 4.07 2.81 -32.85
N LYS A 141 4.38 1.72 -32.15
CA LYS A 141 3.97 0.36 -32.54
C LYS A 141 2.45 0.21 -32.52
N LYS A 142 1.77 0.78 -31.53
CA LYS A 142 0.31 0.71 -31.40
C LYS A 142 -0.39 1.51 -32.50
N GLU A 143 0.11 2.69 -32.84
CA GLU A 143 -0.43 3.53 -33.92
C GLU A 143 -0.28 2.84 -35.29
N LYS A 144 0.92 2.30 -35.59
CA LYS A 144 1.16 1.53 -36.82
C LYS A 144 0.27 0.29 -36.93
N GLY A 145 0.02 -0.40 -35.82
CA GLY A 145 -0.90 -1.54 -35.78
C GLY A 145 -2.36 -1.16 -36.05
N LEU A 146 -2.79 0.01 -35.56
CA LEU A 146 -4.14 0.54 -35.81
C LEU A 146 -4.32 0.95 -37.28
N GLN A 147 -3.36 1.68 -37.84
CA GLN A 147 -3.38 2.11 -39.24
C GLN A 147 -3.42 0.90 -40.19
N LYS A 148 -2.66 -0.16 -39.88
CA LYS A 148 -2.67 -1.41 -40.65
C LYS A 148 -4.04 -2.10 -40.63
N LYS A 149 -4.70 -2.18 -39.47
CA LYS A 149 -6.05 -2.77 -39.36
C LYS A 149 -7.09 -1.99 -40.15
N ILE A 150 -7.05 -0.66 -40.10
CA ILE A 150 -7.97 0.20 -40.88
C ILE A 150 -7.77 -0.04 -42.39
N SER A 151 -6.51 -0.14 -42.85
CA SER A 151 -6.21 -0.42 -44.27
C SER A 151 -6.57 -1.85 -44.73
N GLU A 152 -6.68 -2.81 -43.81
CA GLU A 152 -7.11 -4.19 -44.09
C GLU A 152 -8.64 -4.33 -44.06
N GLU A 153 -9.36 -3.45 -43.36
CA GLU A 153 -10.85 -3.41 -43.35
C GLU A 153 -11.43 -2.60 -44.52
N GLU A 154 -10.64 -1.73 -45.16
CA GLU A 154 -11.05 -0.90 -46.32
C GLU A 154 -10.78 -1.55 -47.71
N ASN A 155 -10.21 -2.77 -47.76
CA ASN A 155 -10.00 -3.57 -48.99
C ASN A 155 -10.86 -4.83 -49.03
#